data_AF-A0A0B7HJG8-F1
#
_entry.id   AF-A0A0B7HJG8-F1
#
_cell.length_a   1.000
_cell.length_b   1.000
_cell.length_c   1.000
_cell.angle_alpha   90.00
_cell.angle_beta   90.00
_cell.angle_gamma   90.00
#
_symmetry.space_group_name_H-M   'P 1'
#
loop_
_entity.id
_entity.type
_entity.pdbx_description
1 polymer ?
#
loop_
_entity_poly.entity_id
_entity_poly.type
_entity_poly.pdbx_seq_one_letter_code
_entity_poly.pdbx_strand_id
1 'polypeptide(L)'
;MIRVANYIKGRDCRLVGPNCPGVITPEEAKVGIMPGFIFKKGNVGIVSKSGTLTYEAADQIVRQGLGITTAIGIGGDPIIGTTTKEAVELLMNDPETECIVMIGEIGGQLEPEAARWIKANGNKKPVVGFIAGETAPKGRTMGHAGAIVGGADDTAEAKKRILKECGIHVVDSPAKIGEKVAEVIRK
;
A
#
# COMPACT_ATOMS: atom_id res chain seq x y z
N MET A 1 -12.81 -12.09 -10.96
CA MET A 1 -12.70 -12.06 -9.48
C MET A 1 -13.94 -12.43 -8.72
N ILE A 2 -15.13 -11.91 -9.05
CA ILE A 2 -16.38 -12.17 -8.29
C ILE A 2 -16.61 -13.66 -8.00
N ARG A 3 -16.45 -14.54 -9.01
CA ARG A 3 -16.59 -16.00 -8.82
C ARG A 3 -15.61 -16.58 -7.80
N VAL A 4 -14.34 -16.17 -7.85
CA VAL A 4 -13.29 -16.64 -6.93
C VAL A 4 -13.54 -16.11 -5.52
N ALA A 5 -13.84 -14.81 -5.38
CA ALA A 5 -14.15 -14.19 -4.09
C ALA A 5 -15.36 -14.85 -3.41
N ASN A 6 -16.39 -15.21 -4.17
CA ASN A 6 -17.54 -15.95 -3.64
C ASN A 6 -17.18 -17.38 -3.24
N TYR A 7 -16.36 -18.07 -4.04
CA TYR A 7 -15.98 -19.47 -3.79
C TYR A 7 -15.17 -19.63 -2.50
N ILE A 8 -14.29 -18.68 -2.21
CA ILE A 8 -13.44 -18.70 -1.02
C ILE A 8 -14.14 -18.16 0.23
N LYS A 9 -15.32 -17.55 0.09
CA LYS A 9 -16.06 -16.99 1.22
C LYS A 9 -16.37 -18.09 2.24
N GLY A 10 -15.95 -17.89 3.49
CA GLY A 10 -16.11 -18.87 4.57
C GLY A 10 -15.05 -19.97 4.61
N ARG A 11 -13.99 -19.87 3.80
CA ARG A 11 -12.81 -20.75 3.88
C ARG A 11 -11.68 -20.05 4.60
N ASP A 12 -10.81 -20.83 5.22
CA ASP A 12 -9.57 -20.33 5.82
C ASP A 12 -8.51 -20.09 4.73
N CYS A 13 -8.73 -19.06 3.92
CA CYS A 13 -7.75 -18.58 2.96
C CYS A 13 -7.92 -17.09 2.69
N ARG A 14 -6.84 -16.46 2.24
CA ARG A 14 -6.81 -15.04 1.87
C ARG A 14 -6.53 -14.89 0.38
N LEU A 15 -7.27 -14.00 -0.26
CA LEU A 15 -7.11 -13.66 -1.67
C LEU A 15 -6.37 -12.33 -1.80
N VAL A 16 -5.22 -12.34 -2.45
CA VAL A 16 -4.48 -11.13 -2.83
C VAL A 16 -4.62 -10.93 -4.33
N GLY A 17 -4.88 -9.69 -4.76
CA GLY A 17 -5.16 -9.36 -6.15
C GLY A 17 -6.64 -9.18 -6.46
N PRO A 18 -7.02 -9.18 -7.75
CA PRO A 18 -6.25 -9.63 -8.92
C PRO A 18 -5.27 -8.55 -9.39
N ASN A 19 -4.67 -8.74 -10.57
CA ASN A 19 -3.86 -7.73 -11.25
C ASN A 19 -2.83 -7.09 -10.31
N CYS A 20 -2.11 -7.98 -9.61
CA CYS A 20 -1.21 -7.62 -8.55
C CYS A 20 0.15 -8.28 -8.75
N PRO A 21 1.23 -7.66 -8.24
CA PRO A 21 2.55 -8.29 -8.24
C PRO A 21 2.65 -9.47 -7.26
N GLY A 22 1.69 -9.60 -6.32
CA GLY A 22 1.61 -10.66 -5.34
C GLY A 22 2.10 -10.25 -3.95
N VAL A 23 2.74 -11.17 -3.22
CA VAL A 23 3.27 -10.96 -1.87
C VAL A 23 4.71 -11.49 -1.79
N ILE A 24 5.56 -10.77 -1.05
CA ILE A 24 6.91 -11.23 -0.73
C ILE A 24 7.25 -10.93 0.73
N THR A 25 7.78 -11.93 1.41
CA THR A 25 8.44 -11.84 2.71
C THR A 25 9.89 -12.24 2.46
N PRO A 26 10.85 -11.29 2.47
CA PRO A 26 12.21 -11.55 2.03
C PRO A 26 12.86 -12.68 2.83
N GLU A 27 13.63 -13.53 2.15
CA GLU A 27 14.30 -14.70 2.73
C GLU A 27 13.36 -15.82 3.23
N GLU A 28 12.05 -15.66 3.08
CA GLU A 28 11.06 -16.64 3.58
C GLU A 28 10.14 -17.15 2.46
N ALA A 29 9.37 -16.26 1.81
CA ALA A 29 8.38 -16.67 0.83
C ALA A 29 8.14 -15.61 -0.26
N LYS A 30 7.80 -16.09 -1.46
CA LYS A 30 7.37 -15.24 -2.57
C LYS A 30 6.23 -15.90 -3.34
N VAL A 31 5.12 -15.20 -3.45
CA VAL A 31 3.98 -15.57 -4.29
C VAL A 31 3.74 -14.44 -5.28
N GLY A 32 4.00 -14.67 -6.56
CA GLY A 32 3.84 -13.68 -7.63
C GLY A 32 5.15 -13.30 -8.32
N ILE A 33 5.18 -12.10 -8.90
CA ILE A 33 6.19 -11.67 -9.87
C ILE A 33 7.16 -10.61 -9.33
N MET A 34 7.14 -10.34 -8.02
CA MET A 34 8.08 -9.38 -7.42
C MET A 34 9.55 -9.81 -7.64
N PRO A 35 10.44 -8.89 -8.03
CA PRO A 35 11.86 -9.20 -8.23
C PRO A 35 12.57 -9.36 -6.88
N GLY A 36 12.68 -10.60 -6.37
CA GLY A 36 13.14 -10.84 -4.99
C GLY A 36 14.52 -10.27 -4.62
N PHE A 37 15.41 -10.03 -5.58
CA PHE A 37 16.78 -9.56 -5.31
C PHE A 37 16.87 -8.12 -4.79
N ILE A 38 15.85 -7.27 -5.02
CA ILE A 38 15.81 -5.90 -4.48
C ILE A 38 15.25 -5.85 -3.06
N PHE A 39 14.65 -6.94 -2.58
CA PHE A 39 14.08 -7.01 -1.25
C PHE A 39 15.12 -7.61 -0.28
N LYS A 40 15.27 -6.99 0.88
CA LYS A 40 16.12 -7.46 1.98
C LYS A 40 15.27 -7.57 3.23
N LYS A 41 15.53 -8.57 4.08
CA LYS A 41 14.81 -8.69 5.36
C LYS A 41 15.07 -7.45 6.23
N GLY A 42 14.04 -6.95 6.90
CA GLY A 42 14.13 -5.81 7.81
C GLY A 42 12.80 -5.53 8.49
N ASN A 43 12.47 -4.26 8.71
CA ASN A 43 11.44 -3.81 9.66
C ASN A 43 10.32 -2.95 9.03
N VAL A 44 10.25 -2.86 7.69
CA VAL A 44 9.25 -2.02 7.00
C VAL A 44 8.24 -2.87 6.24
N GLY A 45 6.96 -2.71 6.55
CA GLY A 45 5.87 -3.32 5.78
C GLY A 45 5.46 -2.45 4.60
N ILE A 46 5.12 -3.04 3.45
CA ILE A 46 4.61 -2.29 2.29
C ILE A 46 3.24 -2.82 1.88
N VAL A 47 2.29 -1.92 1.62
CA VAL A 47 1.05 -2.22 0.90
C VAL A 47 0.91 -1.27 -0.29
N SER A 48 0.60 -1.83 -1.46
CA SER A 48 0.49 -1.04 -2.69
C SER A 48 -0.48 -1.64 -3.70
N LYS A 49 -1.16 -0.79 -4.47
CA LYS A 49 -1.87 -1.21 -5.69
C LYS A 49 -0.91 -1.46 -6.86
N SER A 50 0.14 -0.64 -6.96
CA SER A 50 1.09 -0.64 -8.08
C SER A 50 2.31 -1.51 -7.80
N GLY A 51 2.60 -2.45 -8.72
CA GLY A 51 3.81 -3.28 -8.65
C GLY A 51 5.09 -2.46 -8.76
N THR A 52 5.20 -1.58 -9.75
CA THR A 52 6.42 -0.79 -9.98
C THR A 52 6.73 0.15 -8.81
N LEU A 53 5.70 0.79 -8.23
CA LEU A 53 5.90 1.63 -7.05
C LEU A 53 6.25 0.81 -5.80
N THR A 54 5.80 -0.44 -5.71
CA THR A 54 6.25 -1.35 -4.63
C THR A 54 7.75 -1.60 -4.73
N TYR A 55 8.25 -1.83 -5.94
CA TYR A 55 9.67 -2.13 -6.18
C TYR A 55 10.54 -0.90 -5.90
N GLU A 56 10.09 0.26 -6.38
CA GLU A 56 10.74 1.54 -6.15
C GLU A 56 10.83 1.88 -4.65
N ALA A 57 9.72 1.72 -3.91
CA ALA A 57 9.72 1.94 -2.47
C ALA A 57 10.65 0.96 -1.75
N ALA A 58 10.62 -0.33 -2.10
CA ALA A 58 11.47 -1.34 -1.50
C ALA A 58 12.97 -1.04 -1.74
N ASP A 59 13.36 -0.72 -2.97
CA ASP A 59 14.74 -0.37 -3.32
C ASP A 59 15.20 0.89 -2.56
N GLN A 60 14.37 1.94 -2.49
CA GLN A 60 14.70 3.14 -1.72
C GLN A 60 14.88 2.85 -0.22
N ILE A 61 14.00 2.03 0.39
CA ILE A 61 14.10 1.65 1.81
C ILE A 61 15.40 0.88 2.06
N VAL A 62 15.72 -0.08 1.19
CA VAL A 62 16.97 -0.85 1.28
C VAL A 62 18.20 0.04 1.16
N ARG A 63 18.18 1.03 0.25
CA ARG A 63 19.27 2.02 0.12
C ARG A 63 19.44 2.91 1.35
N GLN A 64 18.40 3.09 2.16
CA GLN A 64 18.51 3.80 3.44
C GLN A 64 19.11 2.93 4.56
N GLY A 65 19.48 1.68 4.27
CA GLY A 65 20.00 0.73 5.26
C GLY A 65 18.91 0.06 6.11
N LEU A 66 17.66 0.11 5.64
CA LEU A 66 16.51 -0.59 6.24
C LEU A 66 16.18 -1.83 5.40
N GLY A 67 15.12 -2.55 5.75
CA GLY A 67 14.64 -3.67 4.96
C GLY A 67 13.14 -3.86 5.09
N ILE A 68 12.63 -4.88 4.42
CA ILE A 68 11.20 -5.17 4.28
C ILE A 68 10.84 -6.38 5.14
N THR A 69 9.76 -6.27 5.91
CA THR A 69 9.14 -7.43 6.56
C THR A 69 8.32 -8.21 5.53
N THR A 70 7.24 -7.60 5.04
CA THR A 70 6.39 -8.14 4.00
C THR A 70 5.89 -7.01 3.10
N ALA A 71 5.97 -7.22 1.79
CA ALA A 71 5.35 -6.36 0.80
C ALA A 71 4.12 -7.05 0.18
N ILE A 72 2.98 -6.38 0.24
CA ILE A 72 1.67 -6.86 -0.21
C ILE A 72 1.20 -5.98 -1.37
N GLY A 73 1.29 -6.50 -2.59
CA GLY A 73 0.66 -5.89 -3.74
C GLY A 73 -0.81 -6.31 -3.81
N ILE A 74 -1.74 -5.42 -3.50
CA ILE A 74 -3.18 -5.73 -3.51
C ILE A 74 -3.81 -5.69 -4.90
N GLY A 75 -3.13 -5.04 -5.85
CA GLY A 75 -3.56 -4.88 -7.24
C GLY A 75 -4.45 -3.67 -7.51
N GLY A 76 -4.57 -3.31 -8.79
CA GLY A 76 -5.24 -2.09 -9.25
C GLY A 76 -6.66 -2.27 -9.80
N ASP A 77 -7.22 -3.47 -9.69
CA ASP A 77 -8.60 -3.72 -10.16
C ASP A 77 -9.63 -3.16 -9.16
N PRO A 78 -10.86 -2.84 -9.62
CA PRO A 78 -11.91 -2.30 -8.75
C PRO A 78 -12.47 -3.32 -7.75
N ILE A 79 -12.39 -4.61 -8.06
CA ILE A 79 -12.84 -5.70 -7.19
C ILE A 79 -11.61 -6.51 -6.77
N ILE A 80 -11.14 -6.25 -5.55
CA ILE A 80 -9.96 -6.89 -4.95
C ILE A 80 -10.36 -7.88 -3.86
N GLY A 81 -9.45 -8.82 -3.56
CA GLY A 81 -9.59 -9.76 -2.46
C GLY A 81 -9.23 -9.16 -1.11
N THR A 82 -7.97 -8.71 -0.97
CA THR A 82 -7.46 -8.07 0.26
C THR A 82 -7.40 -6.57 0.04
N THR A 83 -8.11 -5.82 0.86
CA THR A 83 -8.15 -4.35 0.82
C THR A 83 -6.89 -3.72 1.41
N THR A 84 -6.68 -2.42 1.12
CA THR A 84 -5.60 -1.64 1.76
C THR A 84 -5.71 -1.69 3.27
N LYS A 85 -6.92 -1.54 3.83
CA LYS A 85 -7.17 -1.61 5.28
C LYS A 85 -6.73 -2.95 5.86
N GLU A 86 -7.16 -4.06 5.26
CA GLU A 86 -6.84 -5.40 5.74
C GLU A 86 -5.34 -5.73 5.62
N ALA A 87 -4.67 -5.25 4.57
CA ALA A 87 -3.23 -5.40 4.43
C ALA A 87 -2.47 -4.55 5.47
N VAL A 88 -2.88 -3.30 5.69
CA VAL A 88 -2.34 -2.45 6.77
C VAL A 88 -2.56 -3.12 8.12
N GLU A 89 -3.73 -3.70 8.38
CA GLU A 89 -4.03 -4.38 9.65
C GLU A 89 -3.08 -5.56 9.91
N LEU A 90 -2.77 -6.37 8.90
CA LEU A 90 -1.77 -7.43 9.00
C LEU A 90 -0.40 -6.87 9.41
N LEU A 91 0.08 -5.83 8.72
CA LEU A 91 1.37 -5.20 9.00
C LEU A 91 1.39 -4.45 10.35
N MET A 92 0.24 -3.90 10.77
CA MET A 92 0.09 -3.23 12.05
C MET A 92 0.18 -4.24 13.21
N ASN A 93 -0.25 -5.47 13.00
CA ASN A 93 -0.23 -6.54 14.00
C ASN A 93 1.04 -7.41 13.95
N ASP A 94 1.84 -7.33 12.88
CA ASP A 94 3.12 -8.03 12.75
C ASP A 94 4.18 -7.43 13.70
N PRO A 95 4.70 -8.17 14.69
CA PRO A 95 5.68 -7.63 15.64
C PRO A 95 7.03 -7.23 14.99
N GLU A 96 7.40 -7.77 13.82
CA GLU A 96 8.64 -7.40 13.13
C GLU A 96 8.51 -6.08 12.35
N THR A 97 7.29 -5.65 12.06
CA THR A 97 7.04 -4.40 11.33
C THR A 97 7.07 -3.20 12.28
N GLU A 98 7.97 -2.26 12.05
CA GLU A 98 8.09 -1.01 12.82
C GLU A 98 7.51 0.21 12.09
N CYS A 99 7.44 0.18 10.75
CA CYS A 99 6.87 1.24 9.92
C CYS A 99 6.12 0.64 8.73
N ILE A 100 5.05 1.29 8.28
CA ILE A 100 4.26 0.84 7.13
C ILE A 100 4.32 1.88 6.02
N VAL A 101 4.58 1.44 4.80
CA VAL A 101 4.41 2.24 3.59
C VAL A 101 3.09 1.87 2.93
N MET A 102 2.22 2.87 2.76
CA MET A 102 0.93 2.74 2.09
C MET A 102 0.92 3.54 0.79
N ILE A 103 0.93 2.83 -0.34
CA ILE A 103 0.94 3.42 -1.68
C ILE A 103 -0.42 3.20 -2.34
N GLY A 104 -1.09 4.31 -2.61
CA GLY A 104 -2.36 4.35 -3.32
C GLY A 104 -2.31 5.07 -4.64
N GLU A 105 -3.49 5.23 -5.22
CA GLU A 105 -3.73 6.01 -6.42
C GLU A 105 -5.09 6.71 -6.33
N ILE A 106 -5.36 7.62 -7.27
CA ILE A 106 -6.69 8.22 -7.44
C ILE A 106 -7.79 7.18 -7.63
N GLY A 107 -9.03 7.53 -7.30
CA GLY A 107 -10.19 6.65 -7.49
C GLY A 107 -10.46 5.69 -6.33
N GLY A 108 -11.73 5.55 -5.96
CA GLY A 108 -12.19 4.72 -4.85
C GLY A 108 -11.71 5.20 -3.46
N GLN A 109 -12.08 4.44 -2.42
CA GLN A 109 -11.96 4.88 -1.01
C GLN A 109 -11.03 4.02 -0.14
N LEU A 110 -10.28 3.10 -0.75
CA LEU A 110 -9.44 2.13 -0.02
C LEU A 110 -8.40 2.80 0.91
N GLU A 111 -7.73 3.85 0.45
CA GLU A 111 -6.71 4.56 1.23
C GLU A 111 -7.32 5.47 2.31
N PRO A 112 -8.36 6.29 2.02
CA PRO A 112 -9.11 7.00 3.05
C PRO A 112 -9.69 6.10 4.15
N GLU A 113 -10.24 4.95 3.80
CA GLU A 113 -10.78 3.98 4.76
C GLU A 113 -9.67 3.39 5.65
N ALA A 114 -8.56 2.99 5.05
CA ALA A 114 -7.38 2.54 5.80
C ALA A 114 -6.87 3.64 6.74
N ALA A 115 -6.77 4.88 6.28
CA ALA A 115 -6.31 6.03 7.08
C ALA A 115 -7.20 6.28 8.30
N ARG A 116 -8.52 6.29 8.12
CA ARG A 116 -9.48 6.45 9.23
C ARG A 116 -9.38 5.30 10.23
N TRP A 117 -9.20 4.07 9.75
CA TRP A 117 -8.99 2.92 10.62
C TRP A 117 -7.67 3.00 11.39
N ILE A 118 -6.56 3.40 10.75
CA ILE A 118 -5.25 3.60 11.39
C ILE A 118 -5.39 4.60 12.55
N LYS A 119 -6.05 5.74 12.31
CA LYS A 119 -6.35 6.74 13.34
C LYS A 119 -7.18 6.17 14.49
N ALA A 120 -8.26 5.46 14.17
CA ALA A 120 -9.15 4.86 15.17
C ALA A 120 -8.46 3.75 15.99
N ASN A 121 -7.50 3.03 15.39
CA ASN A 121 -6.68 2.03 16.06
C ASN A 121 -5.50 2.65 16.86
N GLY A 122 -5.45 3.98 16.97
CA GLY A 122 -4.51 4.69 17.83
C GLY A 122 -3.13 4.94 17.23
N ASN A 123 -2.95 4.82 15.90
CA ASN A 123 -1.68 5.10 15.23
C ASN A 123 -0.47 4.38 15.86
N LYS A 124 -0.64 3.08 16.18
CA LYS A 124 0.36 2.27 16.92
C LYS A 124 1.73 2.22 16.28
N LYS A 125 1.78 2.32 14.95
CA LYS A 125 3.02 2.35 14.17
C LYS A 125 2.95 3.51 13.17
N PRO A 126 4.08 4.17 12.88
CA PRO A 126 4.12 5.18 11.84
C PRO A 126 3.74 4.61 10.48
N VAL A 127 3.02 5.44 9.70
CA VAL A 127 2.64 5.13 8.33
C VAL A 127 3.12 6.24 7.40
N VAL A 128 3.85 5.88 6.35
CA VAL A 128 4.25 6.78 5.25
C VAL A 128 3.33 6.53 4.07
N GLY A 129 2.72 7.60 3.54
CA GLY A 129 1.71 7.53 2.48
C GLY A 129 2.16 8.17 1.17
N PHE A 130 1.79 7.59 0.04
CA PHE A 130 1.89 8.22 -1.28
C PHE A 130 0.63 7.94 -2.11
N ILE A 131 0.13 8.95 -2.83
CA ILE A 131 -1.03 8.82 -3.73
C ILE A 131 -0.60 9.20 -5.14
N ALA A 132 -0.60 8.22 -6.05
CA ALA A 132 -0.30 8.43 -7.46
C ALA A 132 -1.47 9.05 -8.23
N GLY A 133 -1.17 9.71 -9.35
CA GLY A 133 -2.19 10.21 -10.30
C GLY A 133 -2.68 11.64 -10.05
N GLU A 134 -1.92 12.46 -9.34
CA GLU A 134 -2.28 13.87 -9.05
C GLU A 134 -2.50 14.72 -10.30
N THR A 135 -1.73 14.48 -11.37
CA THR A 135 -1.85 15.20 -12.65
C THR A 135 -2.91 14.60 -13.59
N ALA A 136 -3.74 13.69 -13.09
CA ALA A 136 -4.75 13.02 -13.91
C ALA A 136 -5.83 13.99 -14.41
N PRO A 137 -6.13 14.01 -15.71
CA PRO A 137 -7.28 14.75 -16.22
C PRO A 137 -8.59 14.16 -15.70
N LYS A 138 -9.54 15.03 -15.38
CA LYS A 138 -10.89 14.64 -14.90
C LYS A 138 -11.58 13.72 -15.92
N GLY A 139 -12.26 12.69 -15.43
CA GLY A 139 -13.06 11.79 -16.27
C GLY A 139 -12.27 10.79 -17.12
N ARG A 140 -10.94 10.67 -16.96
CA ARG A 140 -10.16 9.59 -17.58
C ARG A 140 -9.86 8.47 -16.59
N THR A 141 -9.91 7.25 -17.10
CA THR A 141 -9.36 6.07 -16.43
C THR A 141 -7.84 6.06 -16.68
N MET A 142 -7.05 5.88 -15.63
CA MET A 142 -5.61 5.67 -15.75
C MET A 142 -5.26 4.19 -16.01
N GLY A 143 -3.97 3.84 -16.03
CA GLY A 143 -3.53 2.49 -16.40
C GLY A 143 -4.18 1.35 -15.60
N HIS A 144 -4.46 1.56 -14.31
CA HIS A 144 -5.24 0.62 -13.51
C HIS A 144 -6.75 0.85 -13.65
N ALA A 145 -7.51 -0.24 -13.81
CA ALA A 145 -8.95 -0.19 -14.01
C ALA A 145 -9.73 0.46 -12.84
N GLY A 146 -9.19 0.42 -11.61
CA GLY A 146 -9.76 1.06 -10.43
C GLY A 146 -9.54 2.57 -10.33
N ALA A 147 -8.69 3.15 -11.19
CA ALA A 147 -8.30 4.55 -11.13
C ALA A 147 -9.33 5.47 -11.84
N ILE A 148 -10.58 5.44 -11.38
CA ILE A 148 -11.69 6.27 -11.86
C ILE A 148 -12.11 7.22 -10.73
N VAL A 149 -12.07 8.53 -10.99
CA VAL A 149 -12.52 9.55 -10.05
C VAL A 149 -14.03 9.72 -10.19
N GLY A 150 -14.80 9.16 -9.26
CA GLY A 150 -16.27 9.20 -9.25
C GLY A 150 -16.85 10.31 -8.35
N GLY A 151 -16.13 10.71 -7.31
CA GLY A 151 -16.53 11.76 -6.37
C GLY A 151 -15.41 12.75 -6.00
N ALA A 152 -15.76 13.81 -5.27
CA ALA A 152 -14.81 14.84 -4.84
C ALA A 152 -13.68 14.27 -3.95
N ASP A 153 -14.00 13.25 -3.15
CA ASP A 153 -13.07 12.58 -2.23
C ASP A 153 -12.20 11.51 -2.91
N ASP A 154 -12.41 11.23 -4.19
CA ASP A 154 -11.60 10.26 -4.95
C ASP A 154 -10.34 10.89 -5.57
N THR A 155 -10.22 12.22 -5.50
CA THR A 155 -9.08 12.97 -6.05
C THR A 155 -7.82 12.74 -5.24
N ALA A 156 -6.64 12.88 -5.87
CA ALA A 156 -5.36 12.72 -5.18
C ALA A 156 -5.24 13.72 -4.02
N GLU A 157 -5.62 14.97 -4.25
CA GLU A 157 -5.61 16.03 -3.25
C GLU A 157 -6.50 15.71 -2.05
N ALA A 158 -7.74 15.27 -2.28
CA ALA A 158 -8.66 14.92 -1.19
C ALA A 158 -8.12 13.72 -0.39
N LYS A 159 -7.61 12.68 -1.06
CA LYS A 159 -6.97 11.54 -0.38
C LYS A 159 -5.76 11.97 0.43
N LYS A 160 -4.83 12.75 -0.14
CA LYS A 160 -3.66 13.28 0.57
C LYS A 160 -4.09 14.07 1.81
N ARG A 161 -5.13 14.91 1.72
CA ARG A 161 -5.69 15.65 2.85
C ARG A 161 -6.19 14.71 3.95
N ILE A 162 -7.05 13.75 3.61
CA ILE A 162 -7.61 12.77 4.56
C ILE A 162 -6.50 11.97 5.25
N LEU A 163 -5.50 11.51 4.48
CA LEU A 163 -4.35 10.78 5.02
C LEU A 163 -3.59 11.64 6.05
N LYS A 164 -3.30 12.91 5.72
CA LYS A 164 -2.62 13.85 6.64
C LYS A 164 -3.44 14.10 7.91
N GLU A 165 -4.75 14.30 7.79
CA GLU A 165 -5.68 14.46 8.94
C GLU A 165 -5.76 13.23 9.84
N CYS A 166 -5.40 12.06 9.31
CA CYS A 166 -5.30 10.80 10.07
C CYS A 166 -3.93 10.56 10.72
N GLY A 167 -2.97 11.46 10.50
CA GLY A 167 -1.61 11.34 11.05
C GLY A 167 -0.64 10.54 10.19
N ILE A 168 -0.98 10.30 8.91
CA ILE A 168 -0.07 9.62 7.97
C ILE A 168 0.95 10.62 7.43
N HIS A 169 2.22 10.21 7.37
CA HIS A 169 3.31 10.97 6.77
C HIS A 169 3.23 10.91 5.24
N VAL A 170 2.45 11.81 4.64
CA VAL A 170 2.25 11.83 3.18
C VAL A 170 3.43 12.51 2.48
N VAL A 171 4.02 11.84 1.50
CA VAL A 171 5.02 12.40 0.58
C VAL A 171 4.37 12.79 -0.75
N ASP A 172 4.90 13.84 -1.39
CA ASP A 172 4.39 14.33 -2.67
C ASP A 172 5.09 13.70 -3.88
N SER A 173 6.24 13.08 -3.69
CA SER A 173 7.00 12.39 -4.74
C SER A 173 7.29 10.94 -4.34
N PRO A 174 7.11 9.97 -5.25
CA PRO A 174 7.47 8.58 -4.97
C PRO A 174 8.98 8.43 -4.71
N ALA A 175 9.82 9.34 -5.20
CA ALA A 175 11.27 9.36 -4.97
C ALA A 175 11.67 9.71 -3.52
N LYS A 176 10.71 10.10 -2.68
CA LYS A 176 10.92 10.52 -1.29
C LYS A 176 10.43 9.51 -0.25
N ILE A 177 9.93 8.36 -0.69
CA ILE A 177 9.35 7.35 0.21
C ILE A 177 10.42 6.82 1.17
N GLY A 178 11.55 6.32 0.65
CA GLY A 178 12.59 5.73 1.50
C GLY A 178 13.19 6.74 2.48
N GLU A 179 13.50 7.96 2.01
CA GLU A 179 14.00 9.05 2.86
C GLU A 179 13.03 9.35 4.02
N LYS A 180 11.72 9.43 3.72
CA LYS A 180 10.70 9.70 4.75
C LYS A 180 10.57 8.53 5.73
N VAL A 181 10.64 7.29 5.27
CA VAL A 181 10.63 6.11 6.15
C VAL A 181 11.81 6.16 7.12
N ALA A 182 13.01 6.43 6.62
CA ALA A 182 14.21 6.54 7.45
C ALA A 182 14.12 7.68 8.48
N GLU A 183 13.60 8.84 8.07
CA GLU A 183 13.35 9.98 8.97
C GLU A 183 12.38 9.62 10.10
N VAL A 184 11.32 8.86 9.80
CA VAL A 184 10.27 8.54 10.76
C VAL A 184 10.70 7.46 11.75
N ILE A 185 11.47 6.46 11.31
CA ILE A 185 11.97 5.38 12.18
C ILE A 185 13.10 5.87 13.12
N ARG A 186 13.96 6.78 12.65
CA ARG A 186 15.15 7.22 13.41
C ARG A 186 14.90 8.35 14.41
N LYS A 187 13.65 8.82 14.54
CA LYS A 187 13.25 9.82 15.54
C LYS A 187 13.02 9.15 16.88
#